data_AF-A0A2G6KZ75-F1
#
_entry.id   AF-A0A2G6KZ75-F1
#
_cell.length_a   1.000
_cell.length_b   1.000
_cell.length_c   1.000
_cell.angle_alpha   90.00
_cell.angle_beta   90.00
_cell.angle_gamma   90.00
#
_symmetry.space_group_name_H-M   'P 1'
#
loop_
_entity.id
_entity.type
_entity.pdbx_description
1 polymer ?
#
loop_
_entity_poly.entity_id
_entity_poly.type
_entity_poly.pdbx_seq_one_letter_code
_entity_poly.pdbx_strand_id
1 'polypeptide(L)'
;VKTYRALVKDSLEGNIEAIDQHLFNMGVRTPGSGPISSDYYQQWLDIIMVPFSGYEPFDFGQSRLHKDAAKKMRKEAIKYLGYFQPSPDTMQVDRVLTGHYWTMVEMGVNVSFRPLIDEIVLQQPA
;
A
#
# COMPACT_ATOMS: atom_id res chain seq x y z
N VAL A 1 -4.39 5.45 12.96
CA VAL A 1 -5.60 4.73 12.46
C VAL A 1 -6.41 5.56 11.46
N LYS A 2 -6.94 6.74 11.80
CA LYS A 2 -7.77 7.55 10.87
C LYS A 2 -7.07 7.89 9.54
N THR A 3 -5.79 8.28 9.58
CA THR A 3 -5.01 8.61 8.38
C THR A 3 -4.76 7.40 7.48
N TYR A 4 -4.51 6.23 8.07
CA TYR A 4 -4.32 4.97 7.32
C TYR A 4 -5.60 4.54 6.60
N ARG A 5 -6.76 4.72 7.26
CA ARG A 5 -8.07 4.49 6.63
C ARG A 5 -8.31 5.42 5.44
N ALA A 6 -8.01 6.71 5.59
CA ALA A 6 -8.17 7.68 4.51
C ALA A 6 -7.28 7.34 3.30
N LEU A 7 -6.02 6.96 3.56
CA LEU A 7 -5.11 6.46 2.52
C LEU A 7 -5.69 5.25 1.78
N VAL A 8 -6.17 4.23 2.51
CA VAL A 8 -6.75 3.02 1.90
C VAL A 8 -7.97 3.37 1.06
N LYS A 9 -8.86 4.22 1.58
CA LYS A 9 -10.04 4.70 0.84
C LYS A 9 -9.65 5.38 -0.47
N ASP A 10 -8.76 6.37 -0.41
CA ASP A 10 -8.34 7.12 -1.60
C ASP A 10 -7.54 6.26 -2.58
N SER A 11 -6.81 5.25 -2.08
CA SER A 11 -6.12 4.25 -2.92
C SER A 11 -7.11 3.38 -3.70
N LEU A 12 -8.25 3.01 -3.10
CA LEU A 12 -9.30 2.21 -3.74
C LEU A 12 -10.16 3.03 -4.71
N GLU A 13 -10.41 4.30 -4.38
CA GLU A 13 -11.20 5.22 -5.20
C GLU A 13 -10.38 5.82 -6.37
N GLY A 14 -9.06 5.59 -6.41
CA GLY A 14 -8.19 6.13 -7.44
C GLY A 14 -7.90 7.62 -7.27
N ASN A 15 -8.05 8.16 -6.06
CA ASN A 15 -7.78 9.56 -5.73
C ASN A 15 -6.27 9.79 -5.55
N ILE A 16 -5.50 9.56 -6.63
CA ILE A 16 -4.02 9.52 -6.60
C ILE A 16 -3.40 10.81 -6.07
N GLU A 17 -4.04 11.96 -6.35
CA GLU A 17 -3.58 13.28 -5.90
C GLU A 17 -3.57 13.41 -4.37
N ALA A 18 -4.44 12.68 -3.66
CA ALA A 18 -4.52 12.72 -2.20
C ALA A 18 -3.43 11.88 -1.52
N ILE A 19 -2.84 10.91 -2.23
CA ILE A 19 -1.89 9.94 -1.67
C ILE A 19 -0.65 10.64 -1.10
N ASP A 20 -0.06 11.58 -1.83
CA ASP A 20 1.14 12.30 -1.36
C ASP A 20 0.88 13.04 -0.04
N GLN A 21 -0.28 13.69 0.06
CA GLN A 21 -0.68 14.41 1.28
C GLN A 21 -0.90 13.46 2.45
N HIS A 22 -1.49 12.28 2.24
CA HIS A 22 -1.60 11.27 3.28
C HIS A 22 -0.23 10.81 3.78
N LEU A 23 0.71 10.59 2.87
CA LEU A 23 2.07 10.18 3.24
C LEU A 23 2.83 11.29 4.00
N PHE A 24 2.60 12.57 3.71
CA PHE A 24 3.08 13.68 4.55
C PHE A 24 2.43 13.66 5.94
N ASN A 25 1.11 13.51 6.00
CA ASN A 25 0.36 13.49 7.26
C ASN A 25 0.76 12.32 8.17
N MET A 26 1.23 11.22 7.58
CA MET A 26 1.76 10.06 8.31
C MET A 26 3.26 10.18 8.61
N GLY A 27 3.95 11.24 8.19
CA GLY A 27 5.39 11.41 8.39
C GLY A 27 6.29 10.53 7.50
N VAL A 28 5.70 9.84 6.52
CA VAL A 28 6.43 8.97 5.58
C VAL A 28 7.16 9.79 4.52
N ARG A 29 6.53 10.88 4.02
CA ARG A 29 7.21 11.83 3.13
C ARG A 29 8.11 12.76 3.95
N THR A 30 9.35 12.91 3.50
CA THR A 30 10.31 13.80 4.15
C THR A 30 9.90 15.27 3.94
N PRO A 31 9.78 16.08 5.00
CA PRO A 31 9.52 17.51 4.88
C PRO A 31 10.55 18.21 3.99
N GLY A 32 10.10 19.06 3.07
CA GLY A 32 10.97 19.78 2.14
C GLY A 32 11.50 18.96 0.97
N SER A 33 11.14 17.67 0.86
CA SER A 33 11.42 16.90 -0.36
C SER A 33 10.60 17.43 -1.55
N GLY A 34 11.15 17.27 -2.75
CA GLY A 34 10.51 17.76 -3.98
C GLY A 34 9.19 17.05 -4.30
N PRO A 35 8.42 17.57 -5.28
CA PRO A 35 7.19 16.94 -5.72
C PRO A 35 7.46 15.58 -6.36
N ILE A 36 6.48 14.67 -6.24
CA ILE A 36 6.47 13.37 -6.90
C ILE A 36 5.25 13.33 -7.83
N SER A 37 5.41 12.75 -9.03
CA SER A 37 4.31 12.65 -10.00
C SER A 37 3.24 11.67 -9.52
N SER A 38 1.97 11.94 -9.84
CA SER A 38 0.87 11.00 -9.58
C SER A 38 1.11 9.62 -10.21
N ASP A 39 1.75 9.58 -11.38
CA ASP A 39 2.18 8.33 -12.04
C ASP A 39 3.07 7.44 -11.14
N TYR A 40 3.93 8.03 -10.31
CA TYR A 40 4.74 7.25 -9.36
C TYR A 40 3.85 6.52 -8.35
N TYR A 41 2.84 7.19 -7.82
CA TYR A 41 1.89 6.62 -6.87
C TYR A 41 0.96 5.60 -7.53
N GLN A 42 0.48 5.89 -8.74
CA GLN A 42 -0.31 4.95 -9.53
C GLN A 42 0.45 3.63 -9.71
N GLN A 43 1.71 3.68 -10.15
CA GLN A 43 2.55 2.48 -10.31
C GLN A 43 2.74 1.69 -9.00
N TRP A 44 2.70 2.35 -7.85
CA TRP A 44 2.72 1.67 -6.56
C TRP A 44 1.40 0.97 -6.28
N LEU A 45 0.26 1.65 -6.50
CA LEU A 45 -1.06 1.06 -6.33
C LEU A 45 -1.30 -0.12 -7.28
N ASP A 46 -0.84 -0.02 -8.53
CA ASP A 46 -0.89 -1.10 -9.52
C ASP A 46 -0.15 -2.38 -9.07
N ILE A 47 0.77 -2.26 -8.10
CA ILE A 47 1.46 -3.38 -7.48
C ILE A 47 0.72 -3.81 -6.21
N ILE A 48 0.57 -2.90 -5.24
CA ILE A 48 0.19 -3.27 -3.87
C ILE A 48 -1.33 -3.47 -3.71
N MET A 49 -2.15 -2.86 -4.56
CA MET A 49 -3.61 -2.94 -4.47
C MET A 49 -4.21 -4.10 -5.26
N VAL A 50 -3.41 -4.85 -6.02
CA VAL A 50 -3.88 -6.00 -6.82
C VAL A 50 -4.78 -6.95 -6.02
N PRO A 51 -4.44 -7.38 -4.78
CA PRO A 51 -5.26 -8.33 -4.01
C PRO A 51 -6.59 -7.75 -3.52
N PHE A 52 -6.80 -6.44 -3.67
CA PHE A 52 -7.97 -5.70 -3.19
C PHE A 52 -8.77 -5.06 -4.33
N SER A 53 -8.31 -5.22 -5.57
CA SER A 53 -8.88 -4.56 -6.75
C SER A 53 -10.28 -5.08 -7.12
N GLY A 54 -10.64 -6.28 -6.67
CA GLY A 54 -11.95 -6.88 -6.90
C GLY A 54 -12.38 -7.80 -5.76
N TYR A 55 -13.57 -8.38 -5.90
CA TYR A 55 -14.16 -9.30 -4.92
C TYR A 55 -13.73 -10.76 -5.12
N GLU A 56 -13.05 -11.07 -6.22
CA GLU A 56 -12.53 -12.41 -6.48
C GLU A 56 -11.36 -12.78 -5.56
N PRO A 57 -11.21 -14.07 -5.20
CA PRO A 57 -10.06 -14.53 -4.44
C PRO A 57 -8.72 -14.24 -5.14
N PHE A 58 -7.73 -13.79 -4.37
CA PHE A 58 -6.36 -13.61 -4.82
C PHE A 58 -5.49 -14.76 -4.30
N ASP A 59 -4.74 -15.41 -5.19
CA ASP A 59 -3.78 -16.46 -4.85
C ASP A 59 -2.45 -15.85 -4.37
N PHE A 60 -2.26 -15.83 -3.05
CA PHE A 60 -1.03 -15.35 -2.43
C PHE A 60 0.15 -16.30 -2.65
N GLY A 61 -0.08 -17.61 -2.85
CA GLY A 61 0.97 -18.59 -3.13
C GLY A 61 1.67 -18.36 -4.47
N GLN A 62 0.95 -17.78 -5.44
CA GLN A 62 1.50 -17.36 -6.74
C GLN A 62 1.80 -15.85 -6.81
N SER A 63 1.76 -15.14 -5.68
CA SER A 63 1.94 -13.69 -5.64
C SER A 63 3.31 -13.25 -6.15
N ARG A 64 3.31 -12.25 -7.04
CA ARG A 64 4.53 -11.59 -7.53
C ARG A 64 4.75 -10.19 -6.96
N LEU A 65 3.84 -9.73 -6.09
CA LEU A 65 3.85 -8.39 -5.51
C LEU A 65 5.20 -8.01 -4.89
N HIS A 66 5.76 -8.88 -4.05
CA HIS A 66 7.06 -8.63 -3.43
C HIS A 66 8.21 -8.50 -4.45
N LYS A 67 8.15 -9.21 -5.57
CA LYS A 67 9.15 -9.12 -6.65
C LYS A 67 9.00 -7.81 -7.41
N ASP A 68 7.76 -7.43 -7.73
CA ASP A 68 7.46 -6.23 -8.50
C ASP A 68 7.74 -4.96 -7.67
N ALA A 69 7.37 -4.97 -6.39
CA ALA A 69 7.71 -3.93 -5.42
C ALA A 69 9.23 -3.79 -5.26
N ALA A 70 9.96 -4.91 -5.08
CA ALA A 70 11.42 -4.87 -4.98
C ALA A 70 12.09 -4.35 -6.26
N LYS A 71 11.55 -4.72 -7.43
CA LYS A 71 12.04 -4.23 -8.72
C LYS A 71 11.84 -2.72 -8.87
N LYS A 72 10.65 -2.20 -8.55
CA LYS A 72 10.36 -0.76 -8.58
C LYS A 72 11.26 0.03 -7.61
N MET A 73 11.37 -0.44 -6.36
CA MET A 73 12.26 0.17 -5.37
C MET A 73 13.70 0.27 -5.87
N ARG A 74 14.27 -0.84 -6.37
CA ARG A 74 15.65 -0.85 -6.86
C ARG A 74 15.85 0.10 -8.03
N LYS A 75 14.90 0.16 -8.96
CA LYS A 75 14.97 1.05 -10.14
C LYS A 75 14.97 2.53 -9.75
N GLU A 76 14.24 2.90 -8.70
CA GLU A 76 13.97 4.30 -8.37
C GLU A 76 14.64 4.79 -7.08
N ALA A 77 15.40 3.92 -6.39
CA ALA A 77 16.03 4.22 -5.11
C ALA A 77 16.90 5.49 -5.14
N ILE A 78 17.72 5.67 -6.18
CA ILE A 78 18.58 6.85 -6.32
C ILE A 78 17.74 8.10 -6.61
N LYS A 79 16.71 7.98 -7.46
CA LYS A 79 15.85 9.10 -7.86
C LYS A 79 15.12 9.74 -6.68
N TYR A 80 14.68 8.91 -5.73
CA TYR A 80 13.91 9.34 -4.56
C TYR A 80 14.67 9.15 -3.24
N LEU A 81 16.01 9.17 -3.30
CA LEU A 81 16.83 9.11 -2.09
C LEU A 81 16.50 10.32 -1.20
N GLY A 82 16.13 10.06 0.06
CA GLY A 82 15.75 11.10 1.02
C GLY A 82 14.33 11.66 0.87
N TYR A 83 13.52 11.18 -0.09
CA TYR A 83 12.13 11.60 -0.26
C TYR A 83 11.16 10.90 0.70
N PHE A 84 11.58 9.73 1.20
CA PHE A 84 10.79 8.91 2.11
C PHE A 84 11.62 8.54 3.33
N GLN A 85 10.95 8.41 4.47
CA GLN A 85 11.53 8.01 5.74
C GLN A 85 10.57 7.07 6.48
N PRO A 86 11.08 6.18 7.35
CA PRO A 86 10.23 5.41 8.25
C PRO A 86 9.40 6.33 9.15
N SER A 87 8.10 6.07 9.25
CA SER A 87 7.23 6.75 10.22
C SER A 87 7.10 5.92 11.50
N PRO A 88 7.44 6.47 12.68
CA PRO A 88 7.24 5.76 13.96
C PRO A 88 5.79 5.33 14.19
N ASP A 89 4.83 6.13 13.69
CA ASP A 89 3.40 5.92 13.90
C ASP A 89 2.85 4.76 13.07
N THR A 90 3.47 4.46 11.92
CA THR A 90 3.03 3.35 11.04
C THR A 90 3.95 2.14 11.12
N MET A 91 5.17 2.26 11.63
CA MET A 91 6.19 1.21 11.62
C MET A 91 5.70 -0.14 12.16
N GLN A 92 4.92 -0.15 13.25
CA GLN A 92 4.38 -1.39 13.82
C GLN A 92 3.30 -2.01 12.92
N VAL A 93 2.44 -1.18 12.33
CA VAL A 93 1.42 -1.63 11.37
C VAL A 93 2.09 -2.21 10.13
N ASP A 94 3.08 -1.51 9.57
CA ASP A 94 3.79 -1.93 8.37
C ASP A 94 4.53 -3.26 8.59
N ARG A 95 5.12 -3.46 9.79
CA ARG A 95 5.74 -4.71 10.20
C ARG A 95 4.74 -5.86 10.27
N VAL A 96 3.58 -5.63 10.88
CA VAL A 96 2.52 -6.63 11.01
C VAL A 96 1.98 -7.01 9.62
N LEU A 97 1.68 -6.03 8.76
CA LEU A 97 1.18 -6.27 7.40
C LEU A 97 2.17 -7.07 6.56
N THR A 98 3.46 -6.73 6.62
CA THR A 98 4.51 -7.47 5.91
C THR A 98 4.59 -8.92 6.38
N GLY A 99 4.50 -9.17 7.69
CA GLY A 99 4.50 -10.53 8.24
C GLY A 99 3.28 -11.35 7.80
N HIS A 100 2.09 -10.74 7.81
CA HIS A 100 0.87 -11.39 7.32
C HIS A 100 0.98 -11.71 5.83
N TYR A 101 1.50 -10.79 5.01
CA TYR A 101 1.74 -11.06 3.59
C TYR A 101 2.61 -12.30 3.39
N TRP A 102 3.76 -12.38 4.06
CA TRP A 102 4.64 -13.56 3.93
C TRP A 102 3.99 -14.84 4.43
N THR A 103 3.27 -14.78 5.54
CA THR A 103 2.50 -15.94 6.05
C THR A 103 1.50 -16.44 5.01
N MET A 104 0.79 -15.53 4.32
CA MET A 104 -0.14 -15.89 3.25
C MET A 104 0.55 -16.48 2.02
N VAL A 105 1.71 -15.95 1.64
CA VAL A 105 2.54 -16.49 0.54
C VAL A 105 3.01 -17.91 0.87
N GLU A 106 3.56 -18.13 2.07
CA GLU A 106 4.10 -19.42 2.50
C GLU A 106 3.02 -20.50 2.62
N MET A 107 1.82 -20.13 3.07
CA MET A 107 0.69 -21.05 3.20
C MET A 107 -0.12 -21.22 1.91
N GLY A 108 0.20 -20.49 0.84
CA GLY A 108 -0.56 -20.55 -0.41
C GLY A 108 -2.02 -20.13 -0.26
N VAL A 109 -2.28 -19.10 0.57
CA VAL A 109 -3.64 -18.64 0.85
C VAL A 109 -4.31 -18.14 -0.43
N ASN A 110 -5.55 -18.57 -0.67
CA ASN A 110 -6.38 -18.08 -1.76
C ASN A 110 -7.68 -17.51 -1.17
N VAL A 111 -7.79 -16.18 -1.10
CA VAL A 111 -8.87 -15.50 -0.39
C VAL A 111 -9.12 -14.10 -0.97
N SER A 112 -10.35 -13.61 -0.85
CA SER A 112 -10.69 -12.22 -1.15
C SER A 112 -10.72 -11.40 0.13
N PHE A 113 -9.88 -10.38 0.21
CA PHE A 113 -9.87 -9.43 1.33
C PHE A 113 -10.73 -8.20 1.09
N ARG A 114 -11.23 -8.00 -0.14
CA ARG A 114 -12.03 -6.82 -0.46
C ARG A 114 -13.28 -6.68 0.43
N PRO A 115 -14.08 -7.74 0.70
CA PRO A 115 -15.19 -7.63 1.63
C PRO A 115 -14.78 -7.16 3.04
N LEU A 116 -13.65 -7.66 3.56
CA LEU A 116 -13.16 -7.28 4.88
C LEU A 116 -12.65 -5.83 4.90
N ILE A 117 -12.09 -5.33 3.80
CA ILE A 117 -11.72 -3.92 3.67
C ILE A 117 -12.97 -3.04 3.70
N ASP A 118 -14.00 -3.40 2.94
CA ASP A 118 -15.24 -2.64 2.89
C ASP A 118 -15.88 -2.58 4.30
N GLU A 119 -16.00 -3.72 4.98
CA GLU A 119 -16.59 -3.82 6.32
C GLU A 119 -15.75 -3.14 7.41
N ILE A 120 -14.46 -3.48 7.52
CA ILE A 120 -13.65 -3.09 8.69
C ILE A 120 -12.99 -1.72 8.48
N VAL A 121 -12.44 -1.49 7.28
CA VAL A 121 -11.68 -0.27 6.99
C VAL A 121 -12.61 0.84 6.54
N LEU A 122 -13.46 0.59 5.55
CA LEU A 122 -14.37 1.59 4.99
C LEU A 122 -15.67 1.74 5.79
N GLN A 123 -15.97 0.78 6.68
CA GLN A 123 -17.19 0.78 7.50
C GLN A 123 -18.46 0.81 6.62
N GLN A 124 -18.40 0.14 5.48
CA GLN A 124 -19.51 -0.08 4.56
C GLN A 124 -20.21 -1.41 4.91
N PRO A 125 -21.53 -1.52 4.70
CA PRO A 125 -22.20 -2.81 4.84
C PRO A 125 -21.66 -3.81 3.82
N ALA A 126 -21.43 -5.05 4.27
CA ALA A 126 -20.93 -6.17 3.46
C ALA A 126 -21.95 -6.63 2.41
#